data_AF-A0ABD0P0K6-F1
#
_entry.id   AF-A0ABD0P0K6-F1
#
_cell.length_a   1.000
_cell.length_b   1.000
_cell.length_c   1.000
_cell.angle_alpha   90.00
_cell.angle_beta   90.00
_cell.angle_gamma   90.00
#
_symmetry.space_group_name_H-M   'P 1'
#
loop_
_entity.id
_entity.type
_entity.pdbx_description
1 polymer ?
#
loop_
_entity_poly.entity_id
_entity_poly.type
_entity_poly.pdbx_seq_one_letter_code
_entity_poly.pdbx_strand_id
1 'polypeptide(L)'
;RKRTAHERAKELYASGEFSSGRRWADDAPKEKVDTSGVNLIDSGACGAFVHGLEDEMYEVRIAAVEALCSLAQSSPSFAEKCLDFLVDMFNDEIEEVRLQSIHVLRQISTHITLREDQLDTVLAVLE
;
A
#
# COMPACT_ATOMS: atom_id res chain seq x y z
N ARG A 1 9.04 48.98 -24.79
CA ARG A 1 8.45 49.60 -23.57
C ARG A 1 8.23 48.47 -22.55
N LYS A 2 8.78 48.54 -21.33
CA LYS A 2 8.63 47.46 -20.33
C LYS A 2 7.21 47.50 -19.77
N ARG A 3 6.50 46.37 -19.77
CA ARG A 3 5.13 46.26 -19.23
C ARG A 3 5.13 46.49 -17.72
N THR A 4 4.09 47.16 -17.25
CA THR A 4 3.88 47.42 -15.82
C THR A 4 3.52 46.13 -15.09
N ALA A 5 3.71 46.10 -13.77
CA ALA A 5 3.36 44.94 -12.96
C ALA A 5 1.85 44.66 -12.97
N HIS A 6 1.03 45.71 -13.05
CA HIS A 6 -0.43 45.61 -13.09
C HIS A 6 -0.94 44.95 -14.37
N GLU A 7 -0.37 45.29 -15.54
CA GLU A 7 -0.72 44.66 -16.81
C GLU A 7 -0.39 43.17 -16.82
N ARG A 8 0.76 42.78 -16.26
CA ARG A 8 1.16 41.36 -16.13
C ARG A 8 0.25 40.58 -15.19
N ALA A 9 -0.15 41.16 -14.06
CA ALA A 9 -1.07 40.54 -13.12
C ALA A 9 -2.47 40.34 -13.74
N LYS A 10 -2.93 41.30 -14.56
CA LYS A 10 -4.21 41.21 -15.26
C LYS A 10 -4.20 40.10 -16.33
N GLU A 11 -3.10 39.95 -17.07
CA GLU A 11 -2.94 38.86 -18.04
C GLU A 11 -2.93 37.48 -17.34
N LEU A 12 -2.23 37.32 -16.22
CA LEU A 12 -2.22 36.09 -15.42
C LEU A 12 -3.60 35.74 -14.86
N TYR A 13 -4.34 36.74 -14.38
CA TYR A 13 -5.71 36.53 -13.91
C TYR A 13 -6.66 36.16 -15.05
N ALA A 14 -6.51 36.76 -16.22
CA ALA A 14 -7.33 36.47 -17.39
C ALA A 14 -7.00 35.12 -18.05
N SER A 15 -5.76 34.66 -17.96
CA SER A 15 -5.34 33.36 -18.49
C SER A 15 -5.81 32.18 -17.64
N GLY A 16 -6.18 32.43 -16.37
CA GLY A 16 -6.51 31.37 -15.42
C GLY A 16 -5.29 30.51 -15.08
N GLU A 17 -4.08 31.05 -15.21
CA GLU A 17 -2.83 30.35 -14.92
C GLU A 17 -2.14 31.00 -13.72
N PHE A 18 -1.69 30.17 -12.77
CA PHE A 18 -0.80 30.60 -11.70
C PHE A 18 0.54 31.03 -12.29
N SER A 19 1.25 31.92 -11.58
CA SER A 19 2.61 32.31 -11.94
C SER A 19 3.61 31.13 -11.96
N SER A 20 3.23 29.98 -11.43
CA SER A 20 3.99 28.72 -11.48
C SER A 20 3.76 27.90 -12.76
N GLY A 21 2.85 28.32 -13.65
CA GLY A 21 2.50 27.62 -14.88
C GLY A 21 1.38 26.58 -14.76
N ARG A 22 0.78 26.42 -13.57
CA ARG A 22 -0.39 25.56 -13.34
C ARG A 22 -1.70 26.30 -13.65
N ARG A 23 -2.74 25.60 -14.11
CA ARG A 23 -4.04 26.22 -14.40
C ARG A 23 -4.97 26.18 -13.19
N TRP A 24 -5.90 27.13 -13.13
CA TRP A 24 -7.01 27.08 -12.19
C TRP A 24 -7.83 25.82 -12.49
N ALA A 25 -8.17 25.07 -11.45
CA ALA A 25 -8.82 23.74 -11.50
C ALA A 25 -7.92 22.52 -11.79
N ASP A 26 -6.59 22.65 -11.90
CA ASP A 26 -5.70 21.47 -11.93
C ASP A 26 -5.73 20.68 -10.61
N ASP A 27 -6.05 21.36 -9.50
CA ASP A 27 -6.24 20.79 -8.16
C ASP A 27 -7.69 20.31 -7.93
N ALA A 28 -8.55 20.37 -8.95
CA ALA A 28 -9.91 19.85 -8.83
C ALA A 28 -9.85 18.33 -8.57
N PRO A 29 -10.76 17.78 -7.73
CA PRO A 29 -10.80 16.36 -7.47
C PRO A 29 -10.93 15.60 -8.78
N LYS A 30 -9.86 14.89 -9.19
CA LYS A 30 -9.89 14.05 -10.38
C LYS A 30 -10.82 12.86 -10.09
N GLU A 31 -11.52 12.40 -11.13
CA GLU A 31 -12.52 11.33 -11.09
C GLU A 31 -12.09 10.12 -10.24
N LYS A 32 -13.10 9.39 -9.73
CA LYS A 32 -12.93 8.12 -9.02
C LYS A 32 -11.89 7.28 -9.77
N VAL A 33 -10.77 7.03 -9.10
CA VAL A 33 -9.70 6.19 -9.63
C VAL A 33 -10.31 4.85 -10.01
N ASP A 34 -10.19 4.48 -11.28
CA ASP A 34 -10.56 3.16 -11.75
C ASP A 34 -9.61 2.15 -11.10
N THR A 35 -10.11 1.47 -10.06
CA THR A 35 -9.34 0.52 -9.27
C THR A 35 -8.92 -0.71 -10.08
N SER A 36 -9.55 -0.95 -11.24
CA SER A 36 -9.19 -2.06 -12.12
C SER A 36 -7.83 -1.89 -12.81
N GLY A 37 -7.38 -0.64 -12.98
CA GLY A 37 -6.08 -0.30 -13.56
C GLY A 37 -4.98 -0.01 -12.54
N VAL A 38 -5.29 0.00 -11.24
CA VAL A 38 -4.30 0.25 -10.18
C VAL A 38 -3.57 -1.05 -9.89
N ASN A 39 -2.34 -1.19 -10.41
CA ASN A 39 -1.45 -2.22 -9.92
C ASN A 39 -0.98 -1.82 -8.52
N LEU A 40 -1.65 -2.35 -7.49
CA LEU A 40 -1.35 -2.11 -6.08
C LEU A 40 0.13 -2.39 -5.73
N ILE A 41 0.81 -3.24 -6.49
CA ILE A 41 2.25 -3.50 -6.37
C ILE A 41 3.08 -2.32 -6.90
N ASP A 42 2.73 -1.75 -8.05
CA ASP A 42 3.48 -0.64 -8.66
C ASP A 42 3.15 0.71 -8.00
N SER A 43 2.04 0.77 -7.28
CA SER A 43 1.72 1.90 -6.41
C SER A 43 2.57 1.82 -5.16
N GLY A 44 3.16 2.94 -4.72
CA GLY A 44 3.97 3.01 -3.49
C GLY A 44 3.29 2.52 -2.19
N ALA A 45 2.03 2.08 -2.25
CA ALA A 45 1.34 1.34 -1.20
C ALA A 45 2.07 0.03 -0.80
N CYS A 46 2.74 -0.64 -1.74
CA CYS A 46 3.57 -1.82 -1.40
C CYS A 46 4.73 -1.43 -0.47
N GLY A 47 5.32 -0.24 -0.65
CA GLY A 47 6.35 0.28 0.25
C GLY A 47 5.83 0.53 1.66
N ALA A 48 4.60 1.02 1.83
CA ALA A 48 4.02 1.24 3.15
C ALA A 48 3.80 -0.06 3.93
N PHE A 49 3.34 -1.12 3.25
CA PHE A 49 3.20 -2.44 3.89
C PHE A 49 4.55 -3.06 4.22
N VAL A 50 5.50 -3.05 3.30
CA VAL A 50 6.86 -3.59 3.55
C VAL A 50 7.51 -2.87 4.72
N HIS A 51 7.52 -1.52 4.72
CA HIS A 51 8.06 -0.76 5.84
C HIS A 51 7.31 -0.99 7.15
N GLY A 52 5.98 -1.16 7.10
CA GLY A 52 5.20 -1.48 8.29
C GLY A 52 5.52 -2.87 8.86
N LEU A 53 5.80 -3.85 8.02
CA LEU A 53 6.24 -5.19 8.43
C LEU A 53 7.66 -5.20 9.01
N GLU A 54 8.53 -4.29 8.57
CA GLU A 54 9.92 -4.16 9.02
C GLU A 54 10.09 -3.16 10.18
N ASP A 55 9.00 -2.63 10.73
CA ASP A 55 9.05 -1.57 11.74
C ASP A 55 9.69 -2.06 13.06
N GLU A 56 10.39 -1.16 13.77
CA GLU A 56 11.04 -1.45 15.05
C GLU A 56 10.02 -1.78 16.15
N MET A 57 8.81 -1.21 16.07
CA MET A 57 7.73 -1.42 17.04
C MET A 57 6.83 -2.57 16.58
N TYR A 58 6.75 -3.65 17.37
CA TYR A 58 5.95 -4.83 17.02
C TYR A 58 4.46 -4.51 16.85
N GLU A 59 3.93 -3.49 17.53
CA GLU A 59 2.54 -3.04 17.36
C GLU A 59 2.26 -2.50 15.95
N VAL A 60 3.25 -1.86 15.32
CA VAL A 60 3.15 -1.40 13.93
C VAL A 60 3.15 -2.60 12.98
N ARG A 61 4.00 -3.60 13.27
CA ARG A 61 4.03 -4.86 12.51
C ARG A 61 2.70 -5.59 12.56
N ILE A 62 2.10 -5.71 13.75
CA ILE A 62 0.74 -6.28 13.93
C ILE A 62 -0.29 -5.53 13.10
N ALA A 63 -0.33 -4.20 13.20
CA ALA A 63 -1.27 -3.39 12.44
C ALA A 63 -1.07 -3.52 10.92
N ALA A 64 0.17 -3.67 10.46
CA ALA A 64 0.49 -3.91 9.05
C ALA A 64 0.00 -5.28 8.58
N VAL A 65 0.19 -6.34 9.36
CA VAL A 65 -0.33 -7.69 9.09
C VAL A 65 -1.86 -7.71 9.03
N GLU A 66 -2.54 -7.01 9.94
CA GLU A 66 -4.01 -6.87 9.92
C GLU A 66 -4.53 -6.10 8.71
N ALA A 67 -3.84 -5.02 8.33
CA ALA A 67 -4.18 -4.24 7.15
C ALA A 67 -3.96 -5.04 5.86
N LEU A 68 -2.88 -5.84 5.77
CA LEU A 68 -2.65 -6.79 4.68
C LEU A 68 -3.78 -7.80 4.57
N CYS A 69 -4.20 -8.39 5.69
CA CYS A 69 -5.31 -9.33 5.73
C CYS A 69 -6.60 -8.73 5.15
N SER A 70 -6.95 -7.53 5.62
CA SER A 70 -8.17 -6.83 5.21
C SER A 70 -8.21 -6.58 3.71
N LEU A 71 -7.06 -6.21 3.12
CA LEU A 71 -6.94 -6.01 1.68
C LEU A 71 -6.96 -7.33 0.90
N ALA A 72 -6.29 -8.36 1.40
CA ALA A 72 -6.27 -9.70 0.81
C ALA A 72 -7.66 -10.35 0.76
N GLN A 73 -8.47 -10.20 1.81
CA GLN A 73 -9.86 -10.67 1.82
C GLN A 73 -10.73 -9.98 0.75
N SER A 74 -10.42 -8.72 0.42
CA SER A 74 -11.15 -7.94 -0.58
C SER A 74 -10.63 -8.15 -2.01
N SER A 75 -9.43 -8.71 -2.17
CA SER A 75 -8.77 -8.90 -3.46
C SER A 75 -7.98 -10.21 -3.48
N PRO A 76 -8.54 -11.29 -4.08
CA PRO A 76 -7.82 -12.56 -4.23
C PRO A 76 -6.49 -12.43 -4.96
N SER A 77 -6.44 -11.56 -5.99
CA SER A 77 -5.18 -11.28 -6.69
C SER A 77 -4.11 -10.67 -5.78
N PHE A 78 -4.50 -9.85 -4.81
CA PHE A 78 -3.59 -9.31 -3.81
C PHE A 78 -3.18 -10.37 -2.79
N ALA A 79 -4.12 -11.23 -2.38
CA ALA A 79 -3.86 -12.32 -1.43
C ALA A 79 -2.72 -13.25 -1.90
N GLU A 80 -2.70 -13.63 -3.18
CA GLU A 80 -1.61 -14.42 -3.76
C GLU A 80 -0.26 -13.68 -3.69
N LYS A 81 -0.27 -12.36 -3.93
CA LYS A 81 0.94 -11.52 -4.00
C LYS A 81 1.53 -11.19 -2.63
N CYS A 82 0.70 -11.04 -1.61
CA CYS A 82 1.17 -10.74 -0.25
C CYS A 82 1.53 -11.98 0.56
N LEU A 83 1.31 -13.17 0.00
CA LEU A 83 1.50 -14.44 0.70
C LEU A 83 2.94 -14.66 1.16
N ASP A 84 3.92 -14.33 0.31
CA ASP A 84 5.35 -14.46 0.67
C ASP A 84 5.67 -13.60 1.92
N PHE A 85 5.22 -12.35 1.95
CA PHE A 85 5.43 -11.48 3.11
C PHE A 85 4.76 -12.01 4.38
N LEU A 86 3.52 -12.54 4.29
CA LEU A 86 2.83 -13.11 5.45
C LEU A 86 3.53 -14.37 5.97
N VAL A 87 4.11 -15.17 5.07
CA VAL A 87 4.88 -16.36 5.45
C VAL A 87 6.19 -15.95 6.13
N ASP A 88 6.86 -14.90 5.65
CA ASP A 88 8.07 -14.38 6.29
C ASP A 88 7.81 -13.94 7.74
N MET A 89 6.63 -13.38 8.03
CA MET A 89 6.25 -12.99 9.39
C MET A 89 6.11 -14.16 10.38
N PHE A 90 6.06 -15.42 9.92
CA PHE A 90 6.18 -16.58 10.82
C PHE A 90 7.55 -16.67 11.48
N ASN A 91 8.58 -16.04 10.91
CA ASN A 91 9.92 -16.01 11.50
C ASN A 91 10.19 -14.71 12.26
N ASP A 92 9.16 -13.89 12.56
CA ASP A 92 9.34 -12.69 13.38
C ASP A 92 9.91 -13.07 14.76
N GLU A 93 10.80 -12.24 15.28
CA GLU A 93 11.43 -12.44 16.57
C GLU A 93 10.42 -12.42 17.73
N ILE A 94 9.30 -11.71 17.59
CA ILE A 94 8.24 -11.56 18.59
C ILE A 94 7.13 -12.60 18.38
N GLU A 95 6.86 -13.38 19.42
CA GLU A 95 5.83 -14.44 19.40
C GLU A 95 4.44 -13.93 19.04
N GLU A 96 4.07 -12.75 19.51
CA GLU A 96 2.77 -12.14 19.25
C GLU A 96 2.57 -11.82 17.76
N VAL A 97 3.62 -11.36 17.07
CA VAL A 97 3.59 -11.09 15.63
C VAL A 97 3.48 -12.39 14.85
N ARG A 98 4.22 -13.43 15.25
CA ARG A 98 4.11 -14.77 14.65
C ARG A 98 2.69 -15.32 14.77
N LEU A 99 2.12 -15.28 15.98
CA LEU A 99 0.77 -15.76 16.26
C LEU A 99 -0.28 -15.00 15.44
N GLN A 100 -0.16 -13.68 15.35
CA GLN A 100 -1.06 -12.86 14.55
C GLN A 100 -0.99 -13.23 13.06
N SER A 101 0.22 -13.51 12.55
CA SER A 101 0.42 -13.95 11.16
C SER A 101 -0.27 -15.29 10.89
N ILE A 102 -0.28 -16.21 11.86
CA ILE A 102 -1.01 -17.50 11.76
C ILE A 102 -2.51 -17.23 11.65
N HIS A 103 -3.03 -16.35 12.50
CA HIS A 103 -4.44 -16.00 12.51
C HIS A 103 -4.90 -15.37 11.19
N VAL A 104 -4.10 -14.45 10.64
CA VAL A 104 -4.38 -13.80 9.35
C VAL A 104 -4.30 -14.78 8.19
N LEU A 105 -3.26 -15.64 8.12
CA LEU A 105 -3.13 -16.64 7.07
C LEU A 105 -4.34 -17.57 7.04
N ARG A 106 -4.83 -17.98 8.21
CA ARG A 106 -6.06 -18.78 8.33
C ARG A 106 -7.27 -18.05 7.74
N GLN A 107 -7.42 -16.75 7.98
CA GLN A 107 -8.55 -15.96 7.47
C GLN A 107 -8.57 -15.88 5.94
N ILE A 108 -7.41 -15.81 5.30
CA ILE A 108 -7.30 -15.71 3.84
C ILE A 108 -7.07 -17.07 3.15
N SER A 109 -7.00 -18.17 3.90
CA SER A 109 -6.65 -19.51 3.41
C SER A 109 -7.49 -20.00 2.22
N THR A 110 -8.74 -19.57 2.10
CA THR A 110 -9.62 -19.93 0.97
C THR A 110 -9.29 -19.18 -0.33
N HIS A 111 -8.43 -18.17 -0.26
CA HIS A 111 -8.04 -17.30 -1.38
C HIS A 111 -6.59 -17.53 -1.84
N ILE A 112 -5.86 -18.44 -1.19
CA ILE A 112 -4.43 -18.66 -1.43
C ILE A 112 -4.13 -20.15 -1.61
N THR A 113 -2.99 -20.44 -2.24
CA THR A 113 -2.41 -21.78 -2.29
C THR A 113 -0.96 -21.69 -1.86
N LEU A 114 -0.60 -22.41 -0.79
CA LEU A 114 0.78 -22.47 -0.32
C LEU A 114 1.61 -23.33 -1.27
N ARG A 115 2.80 -22.82 -1.61
CA ARG A 115 3.84 -23.60 -2.29
C ARG A 115 4.58 -24.48 -1.29
N GLU A 116 5.33 -25.46 -1.80
CA GLU A 116 6.10 -26.40 -0.98
C GLU A 116 7.12 -25.67 -0.07
N ASP A 117 7.84 -24.70 -0.61
CA ASP A 117 8.81 -23.87 0.14
C ASP A 117 8.17 -23.06 1.29
N GLN A 118 6.98 -22.52 1.03
CA GLN A 118 6.23 -21.76 2.03
C GLN A 118 5.68 -22.69 3.12
N LEU A 119 5.22 -23.89 2.73
CA LEU A 119 4.72 -24.88 3.67
C LEU A 119 5.84 -25.35 4.61
N ASP A 120 7.04 -25.61 4.09
CA ASP A 120 8.20 -25.97 4.90
C ASP A 120 8.53 -24.87 5.92
N THR A 121 8.47 -23.61 5.49
CA THR A 121 8.70 -22.44 6.36
C THR A 121 7.66 -22.38 7.49
N VAL A 122 6.38 -22.57 7.16
CA VAL A 122 5.29 -22.57 8.15
C VAL A 122 5.44 -23.72 9.14
N LEU A 123 5.76 -24.92 8.66
CA LEU A 123 5.88 -26.12 9.50
C LEU A 123 7.08 -26.03 10.45
N ALA A 124 8.21 -25.49 10.00
CA ALA A 124 9.42 -25.35 10.82
C ALA A 124 9.21 -24.50 12.08
N VAL A 125 8.22 -23.60 12.09
CA VAL A 125 7.89 -22.73 13.24
C VAL A 125 6.88 -23.39 14.19
N LEU A 126 6.20 -24.46 13.77
CA LEU A 126 5.19 -25.18 14.54
C LEU A 126 5.73 -26.41 15.28
N GLU A 127 6.97 -26.82 15.00
CA GLU A 127 7.71 -27.87 15.70
C GLU A 127 8.38 -27.37 16.99
#